data_AF-A0A2E1XQ57-F1
#
_entry.id   AF-A0A2E1XQ57-F1
#
_cell.length_a   1.000
_cell.length_b   1.000
_cell.length_c   1.000
_cell.angle_alpha   90.00
_cell.angle_beta   90.00
_cell.angle_gamma   90.00
#
_symmetry.space_group_name_H-M   'P 1'
#
loop_
_entity.id
_entity.type
_entity.pdbx_description
1 polymer ?
#
loop_
_entity_poly.entity_id
_entity_poly.type
_entity_poly.pdbx_seq_one_letter_code
_entity_poly.pdbx_strand_id
1 'polypeptide(L)'
;MNLRNKFLTLSIVELIEIAEIHSDYTIEAKNIANQILKEHHKDDFLEELKQYWTNHIKENIKTILMNKKLPESQFLNENTIKDLVKEGFNVWKEEQELYGIDTTKYWAVF
;
A
#
# COMPACT_ATOMS: atom_id res chain seq x y z
N MET A 1 1.51 -29.26 -4.95
CA MET A 1 1.85 -28.28 -3.91
C MET A 1 0.56 -27.56 -3.51
N ASN A 2 0.17 -27.58 -2.24
CA ASN A 2 -1.06 -26.93 -1.77
C ASN A 2 -0.85 -25.40 -1.70
N LEU A 3 -1.90 -24.60 -1.97
CA LEU A 3 -1.89 -23.14 -1.96
C LEU A 3 -1.36 -22.59 -0.62
N ARG A 4 -1.78 -23.18 0.50
CA ARG A 4 -1.26 -22.84 1.84
C ARG A 4 0.26 -22.98 1.94
N ASN A 5 0.82 -24.07 1.42
CA ASN A 5 2.28 -24.30 1.46
C ASN A 5 3.04 -23.30 0.59
N LYS A 6 2.43 -22.79 -0.48
CA LYS A 6 2.99 -21.71 -1.28
C LYS A 6 2.98 -20.39 -0.50
N PHE A 7 1.92 -20.12 0.26
CA PHE A 7 1.80 -18.87 1.00
C PHE A 7 2.73 -18.82 2.22
N LEU A 8 3.05 -19.96 2.81
CA LEU A 8 4.04 -20.05 3.90
C LEU A 8 5.46 -19.65 3.50
N THR A 9 5.77 -19.57 2.20
CA THR A 9 7.08 -19.08 1.72
C THR A 9 7.08 -17.60 1.34
N LEU A 10 5.93 -16.93 1.40
CA LEU A 10 5.81 -15.51 1.07
C LEU A 10 6.23 -14.64 2.25
N SER A 11 6.62 -13.40 1.94
CA SER A 11 6.83 -12.36 2.94
C SER A 11 5.50 -11.89 3.55
N ILE A 12 5.58 -11.26 4.71
CA ILE A 12 4.41 -10.67 5.40
C ILE A 12 3.72 -9.64 4.50
N VAL A 13 4.49 -8.78 3.82
CA VAL A 13 3.96 -7.75 2.89
C VAL A 13 3.17 -8.37 1.75
N GLU A 14 3.67 -9.46 1.14
CA GLU A 14 2.96 -10.19 0.09
C GLU A 14 1.68 -10.85 0.63
N LEU A 15 1.70 -11.39 1.84
CA LEU A 15 0.51 -11.94 2.49
C LEU A 15 -0.53 -10.85 2.78
N ILE A 16 -0.11 -9.66 3.17
CA ILE A 16 -0.97 -8.49 3.36
C ILE A 16 -1.60 -8.09 2.02
N GLU A 17 -0.80 -7.95 0.97
CA GLU A 17 -1.29 -7.62 -0.38
C GLU A 17 -2.36 -8.61 -0.85
N ILE A 18 -2.13 -9.91 -0.65
CA ILE A 18 -3.10 -10.95 -0.99
C ILE A 18 -4.37 -10.79 -0.15
N ALA A 19 -4.23 -10.56 1.15
CA ALA A 19 -5.34 -10.48 2.08
C ALA A 19 -6.22 -9.23 1.92
N GLU A 20 -5.73 -8.16 1.32
CA GLU A 20 -6.46 -6.89 1.21
C GLU A 20 -7.71 -6.95 0.33
N ILE A 21 -8.70 -6.10 0.63
CA ILE A 21 -10.03 -6.13 -0.01
C ILE A 21 -9.94 -5.85 -1.50
N HIS A 22 -9.08 -4.90 -1.89
CA HIS A 22 -8.91 -4.46 -3.27
C HIS A 22 -8.02 -5.38 -4.12
N SER A 23 -7.46 -6.45 -3.54
CA SER A 23 -6.61 -7.40 -4.28
C SER A 23 -7.45 -8.29 -5.22
N ASP A 24 -6.91 -8.64 -6.39
CA ASP A 24 -7.61 -9.48 -7.39
C ASP A 24 -7.61 -10.99 -7.05
N TYR A 25 -7.16 -11.37 -5.85
CA TYR A 25 -7.10 -12.76 -5.42
C TYR A 25 -8.48 -13.35 -5.09
N THR A 26 -8.61 -14.67 -5.25
CA THR A 26 -9.84 -15.39 -4.89
C THR A 26 -10.12 -15.29 -3.39
N ILE A 27 -11.39 -15.35 -2.99
CA ILE A 27 -11.81 -15.33 -1.57
C ILE A 27 -11.08 -16.42 -0.78
N GLU A 28 -10.86 -17.60 -1.37
CA GLU A 28 -10.09 -18.68 -0.76
C GLU A 28 -8.65 -18.28 -0.47
N ALA A 29 -7.96 -17.65 -1.44
CA ALA A 29 -6.61 -17.15 -1.25
C ALA A 29 -6.56 -16.07 -0.15
N LYS A 30 -7.49 -15.11 -0.16
CA LYS A 30 -7.58 -14.08 0.89
C LYS A 30 -7.75 -14.70 2.27
N ASN A 31 -8.61 -15.71 2.40
CA ASN A 31 -8.84 -16.41 3.66
C ASN A 31 -7.59 -17.16 4.15
N ILE A 32 -6.87 -17.84 3.26
CA ILE A 32 -5.63 -18.55 3.60
C ILE A 32 -4.54 -17.57 4.05
N ALA A 33 -4.36 -16.45 3.33
CA ALA A 33 -3.39 -15.43 3.71
C ALA A 33 -3.72 -14.83 5.09
N ASN A 34 -4.99 -14.51 5.33
CA ASN A 34 -5.48 -14.03 6.63
C ASN A 34 -5.26 -15.05 7.77
N GLN A 35 -5.45 -16.34 7.50
CA GLN A 35 -5.17 -17.39 8.48
C GLN A 35 -3.68 -17.44 8.83
N ILE A 36 -2.81 -17.42 7.81
CA ILE A 36 -1.35 -17.46 8.01
C ILE A 36 -0.87 -16.25 8.82
N LEU A 37 -1.36 -15.04 8.48
CA LEU A 37 -1.04 -13.81 9.22
C LEU A 37 -1.43 -13.92 10.70
N LYS A 38 -2.63 -14.44 11.01
CA LYS A 38 -3.10 -14.64 12.39
C LYS A 38 -2.32 -15.71 13.14
N GLU A 39 -1.99 -16.82 12.49
CA GLU A 39 -1.30 -17.96 13.10
C GLU A 39 0.16 -17.65 13.43
N HIS A 40 0.88 -16.98 12.52
CA HIS A 40 2.32 -16.81 12.60
C HIS A 40 2.77 -15.47 13.17
N HIS A 41 1.94 -14.43 13.07
CA HIS A 41 2.37 -13.07 13.39
C HIS A 41 1.64 -12.41 14.55
N LYS A 42 0.67 -13.07 15.21
CA LYS A 42 -0.02 -12.60 16.44
C LYS A 42 -0.29 -11.09 16.48
N ASP A 43 -0.85 -10.55 15.40
CA ASP A 43 -1.19 -9.13 15.22
C ASP A 43 0.01 -8.15 15.22
N ASP A 44 1.26 -8.63 15.26
CA ASP A 44 2.49 -7.84 15.19
C ASP A 44 3.05 -7.83 13.76
N PHE A 45 2.26 -7.30 12.83
CA PHE A 45 2.66 -6.98 11.46
C PHE A 45 2.28 -5.54 11.08
N LEU A 46 2.08 -4.70 12.10
CA LEU A 46 1.59 -3.33 11.92
C LEU A 46 2.60 -2.47 11.15
N GLU A 47 3.90 -2.75 11.29
CA GLU A 47 4.96 -2.05 10.56
C GLU A 47 4.93 -2.41 9.07
N GLU A 48 4.87 -3.70 8.74
CA GLU A 48 4.74 -4.20 7.36
C GLU A 48 3.43 -3.74 6.72
N LEU A 49 2.35 -3.69 7.49
CA LEU A 49 1.05 -3.19 7.04
C LEU A 49 1.12 -1.69 6.71
N LYS A 50 1.76 -0.89 7.56
CA LYS A 50 2.00 0.53 7.26
C LYS A 50 2.89 0.67 6.03
N GLN A 51 3.97 -0.10 5.93
CA GLN A 51 4.88 -0.06 4.80
C GLN A 51 4.15 -0.38 3.48
N TYR A 52 3.32 -1.42 3.48
CA TYR A 52 2.48 -1.77 2.34
C TYR A 52 1.59 -0.60 1.92
N TRP A 53 0.83 -0.04 2.86
CA TRP A 53 -0.11 1.03 2.59
C TRP A 53 0.58 2.33 2.14
N THR A 54 1.71 2.69 2.74
CA THR A 54 2.53 3.84 2.32
C THR A 54 2.99 3.68 0.87
N ASN A 55 3.50 2.51 0.50
CA ASN A 55 3.93 2.24 -0.87
C ASN A 55 2.75 2.24 -1.85
N HIS A 56 1.66 1.54 -1.51
CA HIS A 56 0.47 1.46 -2.33
C HIS A 56 -0.14 2.84 -2.60
N ILE A 57 -0.24 3.69 -1.57
CA ILE A 57 -0.71 5.07 -1.70
C ILE A 57 0.25 5.88 -2.54
N LYS A 58 1.56 5.78 -2.34
CA LYS A 58 2.55 6.53 -3.13
C LYS A 58 2.43 6.23 -4.62
N GLU A 59 2.32 4.95 -4.98
CA GLU A 59 2.20 4.51 -6.38
C GLU A 59 0.86 4.93 -7.00
N ASN A 60 -0.21 4.98 -6.22
CA ASN A 60 -1.57 5.23 -6.69
C ASN A 60 -2.12 6.62 -6.35
N ILE A 61 -1.30 7.53 -5.80
CA ILE A 61 -1.75 8.82 -5.25
C ILE A 61 -2.56 9.64 -6.26
N LYS A 62 -2.13 9.66 -7.53
CA LYS A 62 -2.84 10.37 -8.61
C LYS A 62 -4.25 9.81 -8.82
N THR A 63 -4.36 8.48 -8.88
CA THR A 63 -5.63 7.78 -9.08
C THR A 63 -6.57 7.98 -7.90
N ILE A 64 -6.04 7.91 -6.67
CA ILE A 64 -6.79 8.16 -5.43
C ILE A 64 -7.37 9.58 -5.43
N LEU A 65 -6.55 10.59 -5.76
CA LEU A 65 -6.98 11.99 -5.82
C LEU A 65 -8.03 12.23 -6.92
N MET A 66 -7.84 11.65 -8.11
CA MET A 66 -8.77 11.79 -9.24
C MET A 66 -10.13 11.17 -8.95
N ASN A 67 -10.14 9.99 -8.34
CA ASN A 67 -11.38 9.26 -8.02
C ASN A 67 -12.10 9.82 -6.78
N LYS A 68 -11.44 10.69 -5.99
CA LYS A 68 -11.99 11.30 -4.76
C LYS A 68 -12.52 10.26 -3.76
N LYS A 69 -11.96 9.06 -3.77
CA LYS A 69 -12.33 7.95 -2.88
C LYS A 69 -11.09 7.51 -2.12
N LEU A 70 -11.23 7.37 -0.80
CA LEU A 70 -10.20 6.77 0.03
C LEU A 70 -10.17 5.26 -0.24
N PRO A 71 -8.97 4.64 -0.29
CA PRO A 71 -8.89 3.20 -0.35
C PRO A 71 -9.40 2.58 0.96
N GLU A 72 -9.95 1.39 0.87
CA GLU A 72 -10.45 0.63 2.02
C GLU A 72 -9.46 -0.48 2.36
N SER A 73 -9.13 -0.60 3.65
CA SER A 73 -8.28 -1.68 4.17
C SER A 73 -9.11 -2.67 4.97
N GLN A 74 -8.74 -3.94 4.89
CA GLN A 74 -9.27 -4.96 5.78
C GLN A 74 -8.76 -4.80 7.23
N PHE A 75 -7.56 -4.26 7.40
CA PHE A 75 -6.83 -4.26 8.67
C PHE A 75 -6.78 -2.88 9.33
N LEU A 76 -6.69 -1.82 8.54
CA LEU A 76 -6.61 -0.45 9.03
C LEU A 76 -7.99 0.21 9.06
N ASN A 77 -8.20 1.07 10.07
CA ASN A 77 -9.38 1.91 10.11
C ASN A 77 -9.29 3.07 9.10
N GLU A 78 -10.45 3.64 8.77
CA GLU A 78 -10.57 4.74 7.80
C GLU A 78 -9.72 5.97 8.20
N ASN A 79 -9.65 6.30 9.49
CA ASN A 79 -8.86 7.45 9.97
C ASN A 79 -7.36 7.26 9.70
N THR A 80 -6.84 6.06 9.96
CA THR A 80 -5.43 5.72 9.72
C THR A 80 -5.10 5.75 8.24
N ILE A 81 -5.98 5.24 7.38
CA ILE A 81 -5.80 5.35 5.93
C ILE A 81 -5.83 6.81 5.48
N LYS A 82 -6.74 7.62 6.03
CA LYS A 82 -6.81 9.05 5.72
C LYS A 82 -5.53 9.79 6.10
N ASP A 83 -4.94 9.47 7.25
CA ASP A 83 -3.66 10.03 7.67
C ASP A 83 -2.53 9.63 6.73
N LEU A 84 -2.45 8.35 6.34
CA LEU A 84 -1.47 7.85 5.37
C LEU A 84 -1.64 8.50 3.98
N VAL A 85 -2.87 8.70 3.52
CA VAL A 85 -3.15 9.40 2.26
C VAL A 85 -2.72 10.86 2.34
N LYS A 86 -2.93 11.52 3.48
CA LYS A 86 -2.49 12.90 3.71
C LYS A 86 -0.97 13.02 3.70
N GLU A 87 -0.27 12.08 4.34
CA GLU A 87 1.20 12.01 4.30
C GLU A 87 1.70 11.77 2.88
N GLY A 88 1.14 10.78 2.17
CA GLY A 88 1.47 10.50 0.77
C GLY A 88 1.19 11.67 -0.17
N PHE A 89 0.11 12.43 0.08
CA PHE A 89 -0.18 13.65 -0.66
C PHE A 89 0.86 14.75 -0.44
N ASN A 90 1.30 14.95 0.81
CA ASN A 90 2.33 15.95 1.12
C ASN A 90 3.66 15.60 0.43
N VAL A 91 4.08 14.34 0.50
CA VAL A 91 5.29 13.86 -0.20
C VAL A 91 5.15 14.04 -1.71
N TRP A 92 4.00 13.66 -2.29
CA TRP A 92 3.76 13.85 -3.71
C TRP A 92 3.80 15.33 -4.11
N LYS A 93 3.22 16.21 -3.29
CA LYS A 93 3.23 17.65 -3.51
C LYS A 93 4.66 18.22 -3.46
N GLU A 94 5.46 17.82 -2.48
CA GLU A 94 6.88 18.19 -2.38
C GLU A 94 7.66 17.71 -3.61
N GLU A 95 7.45 16.47 -4.05
CA GLU A 95 8.03 15.94 -5.29
C GLU A 95 7.62 16.80 -6.50
N GLN A 96 6.34 17.17 -6.63
CA GLN A 96 5.88 18.06 -7.71
C GLN A 96 6.53 19.45 -7.63
N GLU A 97 6.67 20.01 -6.43
CA GLU A 97 7.35 21.30 -6.22
C GLU A 97 8.84 21.20 -6.60
N LEU A 98 9.54 20.12 -6.25
CA LEU A 98 10.92 19.87 -6.67
C LEU A 98 11.05 19.78 -8.20
N TYR A 99 10.17 19.04 -8.87
CA TYR A 99 10.15 18.98 -10.34
C TYR A 99 9.78 20.34 -10.98
N GLY A 100 8.94 21.12 -10.31
CA GLY A 100 8.56 22.48 -10.71
C GLY A 100 9.66 23.52 -10.47
N ILE A 101 10.52 23.30 -9.48
CA ILE A 101 11.64 24.17 -9.15
C ILE A 101 12.79 23.99 -10.16
N ASP A 102 12.86 22.88 -10.93
CA ASP A 102 14.08 22.61 -11.67
C ASP A 102 14.02 21.87 -13.02
N THR A 103 13.26 22.41 -13.97
CA THR A 103 13.43 22.05 -15.40
C THR A 103 13.51 23.23 -16.36
N THR A 104 13.06 24.43 -15.98
CA THR A 104 13.15 25.63 -16.84
C THR A 104 14.39 26.49 -16.60
N LYS A 105 15.10 26.33 -15.46
CA LYS A 105 16.36 27.05 -15.17
C LYS A 105 17.62 26.37 -15.74
N TYR A 106 17.62 25.05 -15.89
CA TYR A 106 18.77 24.29 -16.41
C TYR A 106 18.64 23.85 -17.87
N TRP A 107 17.57 24.25 -18.57
CA TRP A 107 17.43 24.03 -20.02
C TRP A 107 18.45 24.81 -20.86
N ALA A 108 19.14 25.80 -20.29
CA ALA A 108 20.17 26.57 -20.98
C ALA A 108 21.58 25.94 -20.91
N VAL A 109 21.73 24.72 -20.37
CA VAL A 109 23.03 24.04 -20.18
C VAL A 109 23.15 22.71 -20.96
N PHE A 110 22.24 22.45 -21.92
CA PHE A 110 22.40 21.37 -22.90
C PHE A 110 22.50 21.92 -24.32
#